data_AF-A0A959TNU6-F1
#
_entry.id   AF-A0A959TNU6-F1
#
_cell.length_a   1.000
_cell.length_b   1.000
_cell.length_c   1.000
_cell.angle_alpha   90.00
_cell.angle_beta   90.00
_cell.angle_gamma   90.00
#
_symmetry.space_group_name_H-M   'P 1'
#
loop_
_entity.id
_entity.type
_entity.pdbx_description
1 polymer ?
#
loop_
_entity_poly.entity_id
_entity_poly.type
_entity_poly.pdbx_seq_one_letter_code
_entity_poly.pdbx_strand_id
1 'polypeptide(L)' 'MPTATRSRRSEPRPIPTIDQVGIEERVARIKTRSIKKEAKVQGMKLALSMIDLTTLEGADTPHKVQQLCYK' A
#
# COMPACT_ATOMS: atom_id res chain seq x y z
N MET A 1 26.22 31.73 -51.13
CA MET A 1 24.87 31.99 -50.60
C MET A 1 24.50 30.87 -49.62
N PRO A 2 24.70 31.01 -48.30
CA PRO A 2 24.21 30.03 -47.35
C PRO A 2 22.90 30.54 -46.72
N THR A 3 21.77 29.90 -47.02
CA THR A 3 20.51 30.13 -46.30
C THR A 3 20.52 29.27 -45.04
N ALA A 4 20.73 29.91 -43.88
CA ALA A 4 20.76 29.24 -42.59
C ALA A 4 19.39 28.63 -42.25
N THR A 5 19.33 27.29 -42.20
CA THR A 5 18.19 26.54 -41.67
C THR A 5 18.10 26.79 -40.16
N ARG A 6 17.19 27.69 -39.76
CA ARG A 6 16.94 27.98 -38.34
C ARG A 6 16.36 26.73 -37.66
N SER A 7 17.22 26.02 -36.94
CA SER A 7 16.85 24.93 -36.03
C SER A 7 15.74 25.40 -35.09
N ARG A 8 14.55 24.80 -35.21
CA ARG A 8 13.45 24.98 -34.26
C ARG A 8 13.88 24.35 -32.95
N ARG A 9 14.38 25.16 -32.02
CA ARG A 9 14.54 24.72 -30.62
C ARG A 9 13.14 24.38 -30.12
N SER A 10 12.92 23.14 -29.73
CA SER A 10 11.66 22.70 -29.10
C SER A 10 11.51 23.45 -27.78
N GLU A 11 10.58 24.39 -27.72
CA GLU A 11 10.27 25.09 -26.47
C GLU A 11 9.75 24.08 -25.43
N PRO A 12 10.25 24.13 -24.18
CA PRO A 12 9.77 23.24 -23.14
C PRO A 12 8.29 23.53 -22.88
N ARG A 13 7.47 22.47 -22.91
CA ARG A 13 6.03 22.57 -22.65
C ARG A 13 5.83 23.12 -21.22
N PRO A 14 4.96 24.13 -21.02
CA PRO A 14 4.69 24.66 -19.69
C PRO A 14 4.14 23.54 -18.80
N ILE A 15 4.77 23.37 -17.64
CA ILE A 15 4.38 22.38 -16.65
C ILE A 15 3.16 22.95 -15.91
N PRO A 16 2.06 22.20 -15.80
CA PRO A 16 0.89 22.67 -15.06
C PRO A 16 1.26 22.92 -13.60
N THR A 17 0.76 24.01 -13.04
CA THR A 17 0.90 24.32 -11.62
C THR A 17 0.12 23.30 -10.78
N ILE A 18 0.78 22.75 -9.76
CA ILE A 18 0.20 21.77 -8.84
C ILE A 18 -0.38 22.51 -7.62
N ASP A 19 -1.66 22.27 -7.33
CA ASP A 19 -2.27 22.68 -6.05
C ASP A 19 -1.90 21.67 -4.96
N GLN A 20 -0.82 21.96 -4.26
CA GLN A 20 -0.31 21.09 -3.21
C GLN A 20 -1.24 21.03 -1.99
N VAL A 21 -1.84 22.16 -1.60
CA VAL A 21 -2.71 22.25 -0.43
C VAL A 21 -3.98 21.42 -0.65
N GLY A 22 -4.62 21.54 -1.81
CA GLY A 22 -5.82 20.77 -2.14
C GLY A 22 -5.56 19.26 -2.25
N ILE A 23 -4.33 18.84 -2.61
CA ILE A 23 -3.94 17.42 -2.57
C ILE A 23 -3.82 16.93 -1.13
N GLU A 24 -3.11 17.66 -0.28
CA GLU A 24 -2.90 17.32 1.12
C GLU A 24 -4.23 17.21 1.89
N GLU A 25 -5.15 18.16 1.68
CA GLU A 25 -6.49 18.12 2.27
C GLU A 25 -7.29 16.89 1.83
N ARG A 26 -7.22 16.52 0.55
CA ARG A 26 -7.93 15.34 0.02
C ARG A 26 -7.37 14.05 0.61
N VAL A 27 -6.05 13.96 0.73
CA VAL A 27 -5.38 12.83 1.38
C VAL A 27 -5.76 12.75 2.86
N ALA A 28 -5.78 13.89 3.56
CA ALA A 28 -6.16 13.95 4.98
C ALA A 28 -7.59 13.44 5.21
N ARG A 29 -8.56 13.84 4.39
CA ARG A 29 -9.96 13.35 4.49
C ARG A 29 -10.10 11.85 4.28
N ILE A 30 -9.25 11.25 3.45
CA ILE A 30 -9.27 9.80 3.23
C ILE A 30 -8.69 9.07 4.44
N LYS A 31 -7.63 9.61 5.06
CA LYS A 31 -6.97 9.02 6.23
C LYS A 31 -7.82 9.06 7.50
N THR A 32 -8.70 10.04 7.67
CA THR A 32 -9.53 10.16 8.90
C THR A 32 -10.73 9.23 8.93
N ARG A 33 -11.07 8.60 7.79
CA ARG A 33 -12.21 7.69 7.74
C ARG A 33 -11.84 6.32 8.30
N SER A 34 -12.58 5.90 9.31
CA SER A 34 -12.50 4.51 9.77
C SER A 34 -12.98 3.54 8.68
N ILE A 35 -12.28 2.41 8.56
CA ILE A 35 -12.74 1.26 7.78
C ILE A 35 -14.00 0.70 8.45
N LYS A 36 -15.00 0.31 7.64
CA LYS A 36 -16.25 -0.32 8.11
C LYS A 36 -15.93 -1.55 8.99
N LYS A 37 -16.72 -1.76 10.04
CA LYS A 37 -16.51 -2.87 10.99
C LYS A 37 -16.49 -4.22 10.26
N GLU A 38 -17.41 -4.40 9.32
CA GLU A 38 -17.57 -5.62 8.53
C GLU A 38 -16.33 -5.89 7.68
N ALA A 39 -15.78 -4.85 7.05
CA ALA A 39 -14.58 -4.95 6.23
C ALA A 39 -13.34 -5.30 7.08
N LYS A 40 -13.23 -4.77 8.31
CA LYS A 40 -12.16 -5.15 9.25
C LYS A 40 -12.25 -6.64 9.61
N VAL A 41 -13.45 -7.13 9.92
CA VAL A 41 -13.66 -8.55 10.25
C VAL A 41 -13.33 -9.45 9.06
N GLN A 42 -13.77 -9.08 7.85
CA GLN A 42 -13.45 -9.83 6.64
C GLN A 42 -11.94 -9.88 6.39
N GLY A 43 -11.25 -8.73 6.48
CA GLY A 43 -9.80 -8.66 6.30
C GLY A 43 -9.05 -9.52 7.31
N MET A 44 -9.50 -9.55 8.56
CA MET A 44 -8.89 -10.36 9.62
C MET A 44 -9.10 -11.86 9.38
N LYS A 45 -10.30 -12.28 8.94
CA LYS A 45 -10.57 -13.68 8.55
C LYS A 45 -9.74 -14.10 7.33
N LEU A 46 -9.61 -13.22 6.35
CA LEU A 46 -8.78 -13.47 5.17
C LEU A 46 -7.31 -13.64 5.56
N ALA A 47 -6.79 -12.76 6.41
CA ALA A 47 -5.43 -12.89 6.93
C ALA A 47 -5.24 -14.24 7.63
N LEU A 48 -6.15 -14.64 8.52
CA LEU A 48 -6.11 -15.94 9.19
C LEU A 48 -6.13 -17.13 8.22
N SER A 49 -6.89 -17.04 7.12
CA SER A 49 -6.95 -18.12 6.11
C SER A 49 -5.67 -18.31 5.30
N MET A 50 -4.76 -17.33 5.34
CA MET A 50 -3.51 -17.33 4.57
C MET A 50 -2.27 -17.56 5.44
N ILE A 51 -2.44 -17.71 6.76
CA ILE A 51 -1.33 -17.89 7.68
C ILE A 51 -1.09 -19.39 7.91
N ASP A 52 0.17 -19.80 7.84
CA ASP A 52 0.63 -21.07 8.36
C ASP A 52 0.89 -20.94 9.86
N LEU A 53 0.14 -21.68 10.67
CA LEU A 53 0.33 -21.72 12.12
C LEU A 53 1.52 -22.63 12.46
N THR A 54 2.73 -22.06 12.52
CA THR A 54 3.98 -22.79 12.77
C THR A 54 4.60 -22.44 14.12
N THR A 55 5.18 -23.43 14.80
CA THR A 55 6.08 -23.26 15.95
C THR A 55 7.42 -23.92 15.65
N LEU A 56 8.53 -23.23 15.94
CA LEU A 56 9.90 -23.70 15.70
C LEU A 56 10.78 -23.48 16.94
N GLU A 57 10.20 -23.63 18.14
CA GLU A 57 10.93 -23.42 19.37
C GLU A 57 11.69 -24.70 19.78
N GLY A 58 12.95 -24.55 20.21
CA GLY A 58 13.74 -25.68 20.73
C GLY A 58 13.17 -26.32 22.01
N ALA A 59 12.19 -25.67 22.65
CA ALA A 59 11.46 -26.13 23.82
C ALA A 59 10.05 -26.67 23.48
N ASP A 60 9.77 -26.92 22.21
CA ASP A 60 8.53 -27.55 21.78
C ASP A 60 8.48 -29.00 22.29
N THR A 61 7.33 -29.35 22.86
CA THR A 61 7.03 -30.72 23.29
C THR A 61 5.87 -31.26 22.44
N PRO A 62 5.72 -32.58 22.28
CA PRO A 62 4.61 -33.14 21.50
C PRO A 62 3.24 -32.62 21.94
N HIS A 63 3.07 -32.35 23.24
CA HIS A 63 1.85 -31.80 23.79
C HIS A 63 1.59 -30.34 23.36
N LYS A 64 2.63 -29.49 23.34
CA LYS A 64 2.50 -28.10 22.85
C LYS A 64 2.13 -28.04 21.37
N VAL A 65 2.72 -28.91 20.57
CA VAL A 65 2.39 -29.02 19.13
C VAL A 65 0.94 -29.47 18.95
N GLN A 66 0.48 -30.49 19.69
CA GLN A 66 -0.92 -30.91 19.66
C GLN A 66 -1.86 -29.77 20.07
N GLN A 67 -1.54 -29.04 21.14
CA GLN A 67 -2.35 -27.90 21.59
C GLN A 67 -2.43 -26.79 20.53
N LEU A 68 -1.34 -26.57 19.78
CA LEU A 68 -1.32 -25.62 18.67
C LEU A 68 -2.20 -26.07 17.50
N CYS A 69 -2.23 -27.37 17.17
CA CYS A 69 -3.11 -27.91 16.14
C CYS A 69 -4.61 -27.88 16.50
N TYR A 70 -4.96 -27.79 17.79
CA TYR A 70 -6.34 -27.66 18.24
C TYR A 70 -6.88 -26.21 18.23
N LYS A 71 -6.02 -25.21 17.95
CA LYS A 71 -6.41 -23.79 17.88
C LYS A 71 -6.92 -23.40 16.51
#